data_AF-A0A7S1BDU4-F1
#
_entry.id   AF-A0A7S1BDU4-F1
#
_cell.length_a   1.000
_cell.length_b   1.000
_cell.length_c   1.000
_cell.angle_alpha   90.00
_cell.angle_beta   90.00
_cell.angle_gamma   90.00
#
_symmetry.space_group_name_H-M   'P 1'
#
loop_
_entity.id
_entity.type
_entity.pdbx_description
1 polymer ?
#
loop_
_entity_poly.entity_id
_entity_poly.type
_entity_poly.pdbx_seq_one_letter_code
_entity_poly.pdbx_strand_id
1 'polypeptide(L)'
;MQHVKKDDALMYELAISIATCSLASAGAASEEAVAGRFPAAAKLFNAAAGAQTCLHEDLLPQWITLGSETEVSQLPSEVAGPVAEAFRGLYLAHAQQMAVATALTKGASPANYSLLAKLCRGLKEEMQGFVEAMRSHAAAQYSKMNPSLTVFITFQMGIYESMMHYFWARLMWSKDKYGLAIAILHKAAAWAETRKYASAAVGIPDPADRSSPVKAVEKDILDYRGHLRSLLDEWEKDNRTVYFDSVPNSVKEEDLVTKGVVIKKPEAFVLESPEPVQLGPKARAEMRAPPPQVLPRFNSGSGLPPGFITPAPVALPPEDDLPPPVYAPQQLQRTDSDLAREMQAKFDMHGQ
;
A
#
# COMPACT_ATOMS: atom_id res chain seq x y z
N MET A 1 40.64 10.24 20.03
CA MET A 1 39.62 11.27 19.70
C MET A 1 39.40 11.50 18.21
N GLN A 2 40.43 11.62 17.34
CA GLN A 2 40.20 11.80 15.89
C GLN A 2 39.61 10.59 15.16
N HIS A 3 39.80 9.36 15.65
CA HIS A 3 39.23 8.15 15.03
C HIS A 3 37.71 8.02 15.25
N VAL A 4 37.23 8.26 16.47
CA VAL A 4 35.79 8.22 16.84
C VAL A 4 34.94 9.15 15.95
N LYS A 5 35.46 10.35 15.63
CA LYS A 5 34.75 11.31 14.77
C LYS A 5 34.63 10.89 13.31
N LYS A 6 35.54 10.05 12.81
CA LYS A 6 35.47 9.53 11.43
C LYS A 6 34.41 8.43 11.31
N ASP A 7 34.27 7.63 12.36
CA ASP A 7 33.28 6.55 12.41
C ASP A 7 31.86 7.15 12.52
N ASP A 8 31.67 8.22 13.30
CA ASP A 8 30.39 8.93 13.41
C ASP A 8 29.92 9.55 12.08
N ALA A 9 30.82 10.22 11.33
CA ALA A 9 30.48 10.80 10.04
C ALA A 9 30.08 9.72 9.01
N LEU A 10 30.76 8.57 9.03
CA LEU A 10 30.44 7.46 8.14
C LEU A 10 29.08 6.83 8.49
N MET A 11 28.79 6.63 9.77
CA MET A 11 27.50 6.10 10.23
C MET A 11 26.36 7.06 9.90
N TYR A 12 26.58 8.37 10.05
CA TYR A 12 25.64 9.40 9.64
C TYR A 12 25.32 9.32 8.14
N GLU A 13 26.34 9.31 7.28
CA GLU A 13 26.17 9.23 5.83
C GLU A 13 25.47 7.94 5.41
N LEU A 14 25.80 6.81 6.04
CA LEU A 14 25.13 5.54 5.81
C LEU A 14 23.65 5.59 6.21
N ALA A 15 23.33 6.11 7.40
CA ALA A 15 21.96 6.25 7.87
C ALA A 15 21.11 7.12 6.94
N ILE A 16 21.65 8.27 6.50
CA ILE A 16 20.99 9.17 5.56
C ILE A 16 20.84 8.51 4.18
N SER A 17 21.82 7.74 3.73
CA SER A 17 21.73 6.98 2.48
C SER A 17 20.60 5.94 2.52
N ILE A 18 20.45 5.21 3.62
CA ILE A 18 19.35 4.24 3.81
C ILE A 18 18.00 4.97 3.85
N ALA A 19 17.88 6.05 4.63
CA ALA A 19 16.65 6.83 4.71
C ALA A 19 16.25 7.40 3.33
N THR A 20 17.22 7.89 2.55
CA THR A 20 17.00 8.39 1.19
C THR A 20 16.61 7.26 0.22
N CYS A 21 17.23 6.08 0.33
CA CYS A 21 16.86 4.89 -0.44
C CYS A 21 15.41 4.46 -0.18
N SER A 22 14.99 4.51 1.09
CA SER A 22 13.60 4.26 1.48
C SER A 22 12.63 5.25 0.84
N LEU A 23 12.94 6.55 0.91
CA LEU A 23 12.13 7.61 0.28
C LEU A 23 12.08 7.47 -1.23
N ALA A 24 13.20 7.16 -1.89
CA ALA A 24 13.25 6.92 -3.32
C ALA A 24 12.39 5.72 -3.73
N SER A 25 12.44 4.63 -2.95
CA SER A 25 11.60 3.44 -3.18
C SER A 25 10.10 3.76 -3.02
N ALA A 26 9.73 4.55 -2.00
CA ALA A 26 8.35 5.00 -1.80
C ALA A 26 7.86 5.97 -2.90
N GLY A 27 8.75 6.82 -3.42
CA GLY A 27 8.50 7.66 -4.58
C GLY A 27 8.18 6.84 -5.82
N ALA A 28 9.06 5.88 -6.16
CA ALA A 28 8.84 4.95 -7.27
C ALA A 28 7.56 4.11 -7.07
N ALA A 29 7.27 3.68 -5.84
CA ALA A 29 6.03 2.97 -5.54
C ALA A 29 4.78 3.80 -5.84
N SER A 30 4.83 5.11 -5.56
CA SER A 30 3.75 6.04 -5.88
C SER A 30 3.53 6.17 -7.39
N GLU A 31 4.61 6.24 -8.18
CA GLU A 31 4.53 6.27 -9.64
C GLU A 31 3.92 4.97 -10.21
N GLU A 32 4.35 3.81 -9.72
CA GLU A 32 3.78 2.51 -10.08
C GLU A 32 2.29 2.41 -9.72
N ALA A 33 1.89 2.96 -8.56
CA ALA A 33 0.50 2.99 -8.12
C ALA A 33 -0.37 3.84 -9.05
N VAL A 34 0.10 5.02 -9.44
CA VAL A 34 -0.58 5.90 -10.41
C VAL A 34 -0.69 5.22 -11.78
N ALA A 35 0.31 4.44 -12.19
CA ALA A 35 0.27 3.65 -13.41
C ALA A 35 -0.64 2.40 -13.32
N GLY A 36 -1.32 2.17 -12.19
CA GLY A 36 -2.20 1.01 -11.97
C GLY A 36 -1.44 -0.31 -11.76
N ARG A 37 -0.11 -0.27 -11.60
CA ARG A 37 0.75 -1.44 -11.39
C ARG A 37 0.86 -1.79 -9.91
N PHE A 38 -0.29 -2.03 -9.27
CA PHE A 38 -0.39 -2.21 -7.82
C PHE A 38 0.50 -3.30 -7.22
N PRO A 39 0.69 -4.49 -7.84
CA PRO A 39 1.62 -5.49 -7.29
C PRO A 39 3.07 -5.03 -7.28
N ALA A 40 3.51 -4.24 -8.27
CA ALA A 40 4.85 -3.68 -8.33
C ALA A 40 5.02 -2.58 -7.28
N ALA A 41 4.06 -1.66 -7.19
CA ALA A 41 4.01 -0.64 -6.14
C ALA A 41 4.07 -1.25 -4.73
N ALA A 42 3.34 -2.34 -4.49
CA ALA A 42 3.35 -3.05 -3.21
C ALA A 42 4.74 -3.56 -2.83
N LYS A 43 5.50 -4.09 -3.80
CA LYS A 43 6.88 -4.56 -3.58
C LYS A 43 7.79 -3.40 -3.19
N LEU A 44 7.72 -2.29 -3.93
CA LEU A 44 8.54 -1.10 -3.65
C LEU A 44 8.22 -0.48 -2.29
N PHE A 45 6.95 -0.45 -1.86
CA PHE A 45 6.60 -0.05 -0.50
C PHE A 45 7.13 -1.02 0.57
N ASN A 46 7.13 -2.34 0.33
CA ASN A 46 7.73 -3.29 1.27
C ASN A 46 9.26 -3.12 1.36
N ALA A 47 9.93 -2.81 0.25
CA ALA A 47 11.35 -2.48 0.22
C ALA A 47 11.64 -1.18 0.99
N ALA A 48 10.81 -0.15 0.80
CA ALA A 48 10.90 1.11 1.55
C ALA A 48 10.74 0.87 3.07
N ALA A 49 9.76 0.03 3.46
CA ALA A 49 9.58 -0.40 4.86
C ALA A 49 10.79 -1.20 5.37
N GLY A 50 11.35 -2.07 4.55
CA GLY A 50 12.57 -2.82 4.83
C GLY A 50 13.77 -1.95 5.20
N ALA A 51 14.02 -0.92 4.39
CA ALA A 51 15.08 0.05 4.65
C ALA A 51 14.87 0.78 5.99
N GLN A 52 13.62 1.17 6.32
CA GLN A 52 13.31 1.77 7.61
C GLN A 52 13.47 0.79 8.79
N THR A 53 13.14 -0.49 8.59
CA THR A 53 13.38 -1.54 9.59
C THR A 53 14.88 -1.67 9.86
N CYS A 54 15.72 -1.77 8.83
CA CYS A 54 17.18 -1.85 9.00
C CYS A 54 17.73 -0.62 9.73
N LEU A 55 17.24 0.58 9.39
CA LEU A 55 17.63 1.82 10.06
C LEU A 55 17.26 1.79 11.55
N HIS A 56 16.01 1.44 11.87
CA HIS A 56 15.48 1.45 13.24
C HIS A 56 16.05 0.33 14.13
N GLU A 57 16.07 -0.90 13.64
CA GLU A 57 16.35 -2.10 14.43
C GLU A 57 17.84 -2.47 14.44
N ASP A 58 18.58 -2.17 13.36
CA ASP A 58 19.97 -2.59 13.20
C ASP A 58 20.95 -1.41 13.32
N LEU A 59 20.87 -0.44 12.40
CA LEU A 59 21.92 0.55 12.22
C LEU A 59 21.98 1.57 13.36
N LEU A 60 20.85 2.19 13.72
CA LEU A 60 20.83 3.22 14.77
C LEU A 60 21.21 2.68 16.15
N PRO A 61 20.71 1.51 16.61
CA PRO A 61 21.14 0.93 17.87
C PRO A 61 22.64 0.60 17.91
N GLN A 62 23.20 0.09 16.81
CA GLN A 62 24.64 -0.17 16.69
C GLN A 62 25.44 1.13 16.76
N TRP A 63 25.01 2.18 16.07
CA TRP A 63 25.67 3.49 16.11
C TRP A 63 25.75 4.05 17.53
N ILE A 64 24.65 3.99 18.27
CA ILE A 64 24.60 4.44 19.67
C ILE A 64 25.52 3.57 20.55
N THR A 65 25.50 2.25 20.37
CA THR A 65 26.28 1.31 21.20
C THR A 65 27.78 1.45 21.00
N LEU A 66 28.24 1.87 19.81
CA LEU A 66 29.66 2.11 19.50
C LEU A 66 30.24 3.35 20.20
N GLY A 67 29.47 4.02 21.06
CA GLY A 67 29.93 5.13 21.89
C GLY A 67 29.93 6.47 21.17
N SER A 68 29.00 6.66 20.21
CA SER A 68 28.80 7.96 19.58
C SER A 68 28.52 9.03 20.64
N GLU A 69 29.20 10.17 20.54
CA GLU A 69 28.88 11.36 21.35
C GLU A 69 27.60 12.05 20.83
N THR A 70 27.06 11.60 19.69
CA THR A 70 25.89 12.21 19.04
C THR A 70 24.62 11.89 19.83
N GLU A 71 24.03 12.91 20.44
CA GLU A 71 22.70 12.78 21.02
C GLU A 71 21.65 12.54 19.92
N VAL A 72 20.66 11.70 20.21
CA VAL A 72 19.51 11.44 19.29
C VAL A 72 18.79 12.74 18.90
N SER A 73 18.85 13.77 19.76
CA SER A 73 18.31 15.11 19.53
C SER A 73 19.00 15.87 18.39
N GLN A 74 20.26 15.53 18.09
CA GLN A 74 21.09 16.16 17.07
C GLN A 74 21.01 15.46 15.72
N LEU A 75 20.43 14.26 15.68
CA LEU A 75 20.21 13.53 14.45
C LEU A 75 19.15 14.22 13.57
N PRO A 76 19.33 14.22 12.24
CA PRO A 76 18.30 14.63 11.30
C PRO A 76 17.00 13.87 11.54
N SER A 77 15.88 14.53 11.25
CA SER A 77 14.54 13.96 11.43
C SER A 77 14.38 12.61 10.73
N GLU A 78 15.00 12.46 9.57
CA GLU A 78 14.92 11.33 8.65
C GLU A 78 15.62 10.08 9.20
N VAL A 79 16.54 10.24 10.16
CA VAL A 79 17.32 9.16 10.77
C VAL A 79 17.07 9.05 12.28
N ALA A 80 15.99 9.65 12.77
CA ALA A 80 15.54 9.43 14.14
C ALA A 80 14.84 8.07 14.24
N GLY A 81 15.24 7.24 15.21
CA GLY A 81 14.68 5.89 15.41
C GLY A 81 13.16 5.83 15.43
N PRO A 82 12.46 6.69 16.20
CA PRO A 82 10.99 6.73 16.20
C PRO A 82 10.36 7.16 14.88
N VAL A 83 11.04 8.00 14.09
CA VAL A 83 10.56 8.40 12.76
C VAL A 83 10.68 7.22 11.81
N ALA A 84 11.81 6.52 11.82
CA ALA A 84 12.02 5.32 11.01
C ALA A 84 10.96 4.25 11.32
N GLU A 85 10.68 3.98 12.60
CA GLU A 85 9.63 3.05 13.03
C GLU A 85 8.24 3.46 12.53
N ALA A 86 7.88 4.74 12.65
CA ALA A 86 6.60 5.23 12.18
C ALA A 86 6.48 5.07 10.65
N PHE A 87 7.48 5.53 9.90
CA PHE A 87 7.47 5.44 8.43
C PHE A 87 7.46 4.00 7.93
N ARG A 88 8.09 3.06 8.65
CA ARG A 88 7.93 1.61 8.39
C ARG A 88 6.46 1.22 8.39
N GLY A 89 5.70 1.58 9.43
CA GLY A 89 4.26 1.30 9.52
C GLY A 89 3.46 1.95 8.38
N LEU A 90 3.76 3.22 8.07
CA LEU A 90 3.11 3.94 6.97
C LEU A 90 3.33 3.27 5.61
N TYR A 91 4.56 2.84 5.31
CA TYR A 91 4.86 2.14 4.05
C TYR A 91 4.19 0.77 3.98
N LEU A 92 4.12 0.02 5.08
CA LEU A 92 3.37 -1.23 5.13
C LEU A 92 1.86 -1.01 4.91
N ALA A 93 1.31 0.08 5.45
CA ALA A 93 -0.06 0.48 5.15
C ALA A 93 -0.23 0.74 3.64
N HIS A 94 0.65 1.52 3.01
CA HIS A 94 0.56 1.73 1.55
C HIS A 94 0.75 0.43 0.74
N ALA A 95 1.64 -0.47 1.14
CA ALA A 95 1.79 -1.78 0.50
C ALA A 95 0.51 -2.62 0.61
N GLN A 96 -0.21 -2.54 1.73
CA GLN A 96 -1.50 -3.20 1.89
C GLN A 96 -2.61 -2.51 1.09
N GLN A 97 -2.59 -1.18 0.95
CA GLN A 97 -3.52 -0.44 0.11
C GLN A 97 -3.43 -0.92 -1.34
N MET A 98 -2.21 -1.18 -1.83
CA MET A 98 -2.01 -1.77 -3.16
C MET A 98 -2.60 -3.18 -3.29
N ALA A 99 -2.58 -3.98 -2.21
CA ALA A 99 -3.22 -5.30 -2.20
C ALA A 99 -4.75 -5.19 -2.27
N VAL A 100 -5.34 -4.21 -1.55
CA VAL A 100 -6.77 -3.89 -1.66
C VAL A 100 -7.11 -3.45 -3.08
N ALA A 101 -6.34 -2.52 -3.65
CA ALA A 101 -6.55 -2.05 -5.03
C ALA A 101 -6.50 -3.21 -6.05
N THR A 102 -5.51 -4.11 -5.92
CA THR A 102 -5.39 -5.32 -6.76
C THR A 102 -6.61 -6.23 -6.64
N ALA A 103 -7.16 -6.39 -5.43
CA ALA A 103 -8.35 -7.19 -5.22
C ALA A 103 -9.60 -6.54 -5.85
N LEU A 104 -9.68 -5.21 -5.84
CA LEU A 104 -10.78 -4.47 -6.46
C LEU A 104 -10.72 -4.52 -7.99
N THR A 105 -9.54 -4.41 -8.60
CA THR A 105 -9.41 -4.51 -10.07
C THR A 105 -9.74 -5.89 -10.62
N LYS A 106 -9.60 -6.94 -9.81
CA LYS A 106 -10.00 -8.30 -10.19
C LYS A 106 -11.51 -8.56 -10.06
N GLY A 107 -12.26 -7.58 -9.57
CA GLY A 107 -13.66 -7.73 -9.20
C GLY A 107 -13.81 -8.26 -7.78
N ALA A 108 -14.55 -7.52 -6.94
CA ALA A 108 -14.86 -7.97 -5.59
C ALA A 108 -15.99 -9.02 -5.64
N SER A 109 -15.69 -10.26 -5.26
CA SER A 109 -16.71 -11.29 -5.05
C SER A 109 -17.26 -11.23 -3.62
N PRO A 110 -18.49 -11.71 -3.37
CA PRO A 110 -19.07 -11.78 -2.02
C PRO A 110 -18.18 -12.53 -1.01
N ALA A 111 -17.47 -13.56 -1.47
CA ALA A 111 -16.52 -14.32 -0.66
C ALA A 111 -15.38 -13.43 -0.09
N ASN A 112 -15.04 -12.34 -0.78
CA ASN A 112 -13.93 -11.47 -0.43
C ASN A 112 -14.33 -10.24 0.39
N TYR A 113 -15.63 -9.93 0.55
CA TYR A 113 -16.07 -8.73 1.27
C TYR A 113 -15.60 -8.70 2.73
N SER A 114 -15.65 -9.84 3.43
CA SER A 114 -15.13 -9.96 4.80
C SER A 114 -13.64 -9.64 4.89
N LEU A 115 -12.86 -10.16 3.94
CA LEU A 115 -11.42 -9.90 3.89
C LEU A 115 -11.13 -8.44 3.55
N LEU A 116 -11.80 -7.88 2.53
CA LEU A 116 -11.64 -6.48 2.14
C LEU A 116 -11.97 -5.52 3.29
N ALA A 117 -13.04 -5.77 4.04
CA ALA A 117 -13.38 -4.98 5.21
C ALA A 117 -12.28 -5.04 6.28
N LYS A 118 -11.77 -6.24 6.59
CA LYS A 118 -10.65 -6.42 7.54
C LYS A 118 -9.35 -5.78 7.08
N LEU A 119 -9.07 -5.81 5.78
CA LEU A 119 -7.89 -5.14 5.21
C LEU A 119 -7.99 -3.63 5.31
N CYS A 120 -9.16 -3.05 4.99
CA CYS A 120 -9.41 -1.61 5.15
C CYS A 120 -9.29 -1.20 6.62
N ARG A 121 -9.79 -2.02 7.55
CA ARG A 121 -9.60 -1.78 8.99
C ARG A 121 -8.13 -1.79 9.39
N GLY A 122 -7.36 -2.80 8.93
CA GLY A 122 -5.92 -2.87 9.20
C GLY A 122 -5.14 -1.68 8.64
N LEU A 123 -5.54 -1.14 7.47
CA LEU A 123 -4.94 0.07 6.90
C LEU A 123 -5.12 1.28 7.80
N LYS A 124 -6.33 1.49 8.30
CA LYS A 124 -6.60 2.58 9.23
C LYS A 124 -5.82 2.41 10.53
N GLU A 125 -5.77 1.20 11.09
CA GLU A 125 -5.04 0.91 12.33
C GLU A 125 -3.54 1.21 12.18
N GLU A 126 -2.91 0.79 11.08
CA GLU A 126 -1.49 1.10 10.79
C GLU A 126 -1.25 2.61 10.59
N MET A 127 -2.12 3.30 9.86
CA MET A 127 -2.03 4.77 9.68
C MET A 127 -2.24 5.53 10.99
N GLN A 128 -3.13 5.04 11.85
CA GLN A 128 -3.32 5.58 13.18
C GLN A 128 -2.07 5.36 14.04
N GLY A 129 -1.49 4.15 13.99
CA GLY A 129 -0.22 3.82 14.64
C GLY A 129 0.91 4.75 14.21
N PHE A 130 1.03 5.06 12.91
CA PHE A 130 1.97 6.07 12.41
C PHE A 130 1.77 7.43 13.09
N VAL A 131 0.53 7.95 13.12
CA VAL A 131 0.24 9.26 13.72
C VAL A 131 0.52 9.27 15.23
N GLU A 132 0.14 8.19 15.92
CA GLU A 132 0.37 8.03 17.37
C GLU A 132 1.87 7.95 17.69
N ALA A 133 2.63 7.15 16.92
CA ALA A 133 4.08 7.04 17.07
C ALA A 133 4.78 8.39 16.81
N MET A 134 4.41 9.09 15.73
CA MET A 134 4.98 10.40 15.42
C MET A 134 4.68 11.43 16.52
N ARG A 135 3.46 11.43 17.08
CA ARG A 135 3.09 12.36 18.15
C ARG A 135 3.75 12.03 19.49
N SER A 136 3.87 10.76 19.82
CA SER A 136 4.32 10.31 21.15
C SER A 136 5.84 10.23 21.25
N HIS A 137 6.52 9.85 20.16
CA HIS A 137 7.94 9.53 20.17
C HIS A 137 8.78 10.44 19.26
N ALA A 138 8.16 11.14 18.31
CA ALA A 138 8.84 12.03 17.36
C ALA A 138 8.21 13.43 17.28
N ALA A 139 7.68 13.95 18.40
CA ALA A 139 6.89 15.19 18.42
C ALA A 139 7.61 16.41 17.81
N ALA A 140 8.92 16.52 18.06
CA ALA A 140 9.75 17.62 17.56
C ALA A 140 9.95 17.56 16.03
N GLN A 141 10.00 16.35 15.46
CA GLN A 141 10.08 16.11 14.02
C GLN A 141 8.69 16.27 13.39
N TYR A 142 7.66 15.74 14.04
CA TYR A 142 6.27 15.83 13.58
C TYR A 142 5.78 17.27 13.44
N SER A 143 6.19 18.18 14.33
CA SER A 143 5.85 19.61 14.23
C SER A 143 6.50 20.33 13.04
N LYS A 144 7.59 19.78 12.49
CA LYS A 144 8.29 20.29 11.30
C LYS A 144 7.77 19.68 10.00
N MET A 145 7.01 18.59 10.08
CA MET A 145 6.43 17.94 8.91
C MET A 145 5.37 18.82 8.26
N ASN A 146 5.24 18.70 6.94
CA ASN A 146 4.23 19.44 6.19
C ASN A 146 2.82 19.11 6.72
N PRO A 147 2.04 20.10 7.20
CA PRO A 147 0.69 19.86 7.71
C PRO A 147 -0.24 19.15 6.71
N SER A 148 -0.01 19.34 5.41
CA SER A 148 -0.75 18.66 4.34
C SER A 148 -0.65 17.15 4.41
N LEU A 149 0.47 16.59 4.86
CA LEU A 149 0.64 15.14 5.02
C LEU A 149 -0.31 14.61 6.10
N THR A 150 -0.43 15.30 7.24
CA THR A 150 -1.36 14.92 8.30
C THR A 150 -2.81 15.00 7.82
N VAL A 151 -3.17 16.02 7.04
CA VAL A 151 -4.50 16.12 6.42
C VAL A 151 -4.75 14.94 5.48
N PHE A 152 -3.77 14.59 4.65
CA PHE A 152 -3.86 13.48 3.71
C PHE A 152 -4.01 12.12 4.41
N ILE A 153 -3.23 11.85 5.46
CA ILE A 153 -3.35 10.61 6.25
C ILE A 153 -4.71 10.54 6.95
N THR A 154 -5.16 11.65 7.52
CA THR A 154 -6.51 11.72 8.15
C THR A 154 -7.62 11.47 7.13
N PHE A 155 -7.48 12.00 5.91
CA PHE A 155 -8.38 11.70 4.80
C PHE A 155 -8.39 10.21 4.46
N GLN A 156 -7.23 9.59 4.29
CA GLN A 156 -7.12 8.17 3.99
C GLN A 156 -7.75 7.29 5.07
N MET A 157 -7.51 7.60 6.35
CA MET A 157 -8.15 6.91 7.48
C MET A 157 -9.68 6.96 7.40
N GLY A 158 -10.25 8.12 7.05
CA GLY A 158 -11.70 8.29 6.90
C GLY A 158 -12.27 7.49 5.72
N ILE A 159 -11.58 7.51 4.57
CA ILE A 159 -11.96 6.70 3.40
C ILE A 159 -11.90 5.21 3.71
N TYR A 160 -10.86 4.72 4.38
CA TYR A 160 -10.77 3.30 4.73
C TYR A 160 -11.80 2.86 5.76
N GLU A 161 -12.16 3.72 6.71
CA GLU A 161 -13.27 3.42 7.63
C GLU A 161 -14.61 3.32 6.86
N SER A 162 -14.85 4.24 5.91
CA SER A 162 -16.01 4.17 5.02
C SER A 162 -16.01 2.89 4.18
N MET A 163 -14.89 2.55 3.53
CA MET A 163 -14.76 1.33 2.72
C MET A 163 -14.90 0.06 3.55
N MET A 164 -14.38 0.04 4.79
CA MET A 164 -14.58 -1.07 5.72
C MET A 164 -16.07 -1.30 5.96
N HIS A 165 -16.81 -0.24 6.33
CA HIS A 165 -18.26 -0.34 6.53
C HIS A 165 -18.98 -0.74 5.25
N TYR A 166 -18.59 -0.19 4.10
CA TYR A 166 -19.16 -0.54 2.80
C TYR A 166 -19.04 -2.05 2.50
N PHE A 167 -17.83 -2.62 2.57
CA PHE A 167 -17.66 -4.06 2.31
C PHE A 167 -18.35 -4.92 3.38
N TRP A 168 -18.37 -4.46 4.62
CA TRP A 168 -19.08 -5.18 5.68
C TRP A 168 -20.61 -5.17 5.47
N ALA A 169 -21.18 -4.04 5.03
CA ALA A 169 -22.57 -3.94 4.63
C ALA A 169 -22.90 -4.90 3.48
N ARG A 170 -22.03 -4.95 2.45
CA ARG A 170 -22.16 -5.90 1.33
C ARG A 170 -22.11 -7.37 1.78
N LEU A 171 -21.28 -7.68 2.77
CA LEU A 171 -21.25 -9.01 3.39
C LEU A 171 -22.55 -9.33 4.13
N MET A 172 -23.09 -8.40 4.91
CA MET A 172 -24.37 -8.60 5.62
C MET A 172 -25.54 -8.75 4.66
N TRP A 173 -25.54 -7.99 3.56
CA TRP A 173 -26.52 -8.12 2.48
C TRP A 173 -26.47 -9.53 1.88
N SER A 174 -25.28 -10.07 1.58
CA SER A 174 -25.12 -11.44 1.09
C SER A 174 -25.47 -12.55 2.09
N LYS A 175 -25.75 -12.19 3.35
CA LYS A 175 -26.15 -13.09 4.43
C LYS A 175 -27.62 -12.91 4.82
N ASP A 176 -28.41 -12.27 3.96
CA ASP A 176 -29.83 -12.01 4.16
C ASP A 176 -30.13 -11.21 5.44
N LYS A 177 -29.19 -10.37 5.88
CA LYS A 177 -29.38 -9.43 7.00
C LYS A 177 -29.59 -8.02 6.45
N TYR A 178 -30.68 -7.81 5.73
CA TYR A 178 -30.90 -6.62 4.91
C TYR A 178 -31.02 -5.35 5.77
N GLY A 179 -31.77 -5.39 6.87
CA GLY A 179 -31.93 -4.25 7.77
C GLY A 179 -30.59 -3.81 8.40
N LEU A 180 -29.77 -4.77 8.83
CA LEU A 180 -28.43 -4.50 9.37
C LEU A 180 -27.47 -3.97 8.30
N ALA A 181 -27.51 -4.54 7.09
CA ALA A 181 -26.70 -4.09 5.96
C ALA A 181 -26.97 -2.63 5.62
N ILE A 182 -28.24 -2.21 5.56
CA ILE A 182 -28.64 -0.81 5.36
C ILE A 182 -28.09 0.09 6.45
N ALA A 183 -28.24 -0.29 7.73
CA ALA A 183 -27.72 0.49 8.85
C ALA A 183 -26.18 0.65 8.82
N ILE A 184 -25.45 -0.39 8.39
CA ILE A 184 -24.00 -0.30 8.19
C ILE A 184 -23.64 0.57 6.98
N LEU A 185 -24.41 0.50 5.89
CA LEU A 185 -24.18 1.31 4.70
C LEU A 185 -24.42 2.80 4.98
N HIS A 186 -25.41 3.15 5.81
CA HIS A 186 -25.58 4.50 6.37
C HIS A 186 -24.32 4.97 7.11
N LYS A 187 -23.70 4.12 7.95
CA LYS A 187 -22.41 4.44 8.60
C LYS A 187 -21.29 4.65 7.57
N ALA A 188 -21.22 3.84 6.52
CA ALA A 188 -20.24 4.02 5.45
C ALA A 188 -20.40 5.39 4.76
N ALA A 189 -21.63 5.77 4.42
CA ALA A 189 -21.94 7.08 3.84
C ALA A 189 -21.54 8.22 4.78
N ALA A 190 -21.88 8.14 6.07
CA ALA A 190 -21.50 9.15 7.06
C ALA A 190 -19.98 9.37 7.14
N TRP A 191 -19.18 8.31 7.07
CA TRP A 191 -17.71 8.41 7.04
C TRP A 191 -17.15 8.96 5.72
N ALA A 192 -17.85 8.76 4.61
CA ALA A 192 -17.47 9.33 3.32
C ALA A 192 -17.79 10.84 3.23
N GLU A 193 -18.73 11.34 4.03
CA GLU A 193 -19.13 12.75 4.02
C GLU A 193 -18.05 13.69 4.59
N THR A 194 -18.15 14.97 4.24
CA THR A 194 -17.19 15.99 4.71
C THR A 194 -17.48 16.31 6.17
N ARG A 195 -16.44 16.27 7.02
CA ARG A 195 -16.59 16.65 8.42
C ARG A 195 -16.87 18.15 8.54
N LYS A 196 -17.91 18.51 9.31
CA LYS A 196 -18.30 19.92 9.55
C LYS A 196 -17.47 20.61 10.63
N TYR A 197 -16.80 19.84 11.49
CA TYR A 197 -16.09 20.33 12.67
C TYR A 197 -14.69 19.69 12.80
N ALA A 198 -13.92 20.15 13.79
CA ALA A 198 -12.51 19.80 14.04
C ALA A 198 -12.19 18.29 14.08
N SER A 199 -10.89 17.98 14.09
CA SER A 199 -10.22 16.70 13.76
C SER A 199 -10.75 15.38 14.35
N ALA A 200 -11.68 15.40 15.31
CA ALA A 200 -12.27 14.21 15.92
C ALA A 200 -13.68 13.84 15.38
N ALA A 201 -14.25 14.64 14.50
CA ALA A 201 -15.57 14.37 13.92
C ALA A 201 -15.53 13.27 12.84
N VAL A 202 -16.63 12.52 12.73
CA VAL A 202 -16.88 11.56 11.64
C VAL A 202 -16.82 12.27 10.30
N GLY A 203 -16.19 11.63 9.32
CA GLY A 203 -16.06 12.13 7.96
C GLY A 203 -14.62 12.42 7.54
N ILE A 204 -14.48 12.91 6.32
CA ILE A 204 -13.20 13.25 5.70
C ILE A 204 -12.96 14.77 5.69
N PRO A 205 -11.69 15.23 5.62
CA PRO A 205 -11.38 16.63 5.36
C PRO A 205 -12.06 17.14 4.08
N ASP A 206 -12.41 18.42 4.04
CA ASP A 206 -13.12 19.00 2.90
C ASP A 206 -12.24 19.02 1.63
N PRO A 207 -12.62 18.30 0.56
CA PRO A 207 -11.92 18.37 -0.71
C PRO A 207 -12.28 19.63 -1.52
N ALA A 208 -13.35 20.36 -1.18
CA ALA A 208 -13.78 21.51 -1.94
C ALA A 208 -12.83 22.71 -1.79
N ASP A 209 -12.16 22.83 -0.64
CA ASP A 209 -11.18 23.89 -0.38
C ASP A 209 -10.03 23.86 -1.40
N ARG A 210 -9.74 25.02 -1.99
CA ARG A 210 -8.72 25.19 -3.02
C ARG A 210 -7.31 24.89 -2.51
N SER A 211 -7.06 25.13 -1.22
CA SER A 211 -5.78 24.80 -0.56
C SER A 211 -5.70 23.35 -0.08
N SER A 212 -6.77 22.56 -0.23
CA SER A 212 -6.83 21.21 0.30
C SER A 212 -5.85 20.29 -0.44
N PRO A 213 -4.98 19.54 0.28
CA PRO A 213 -4.08 18.58 -0.36
C PRO A 213 -4.83 17.39 -1.00
N VAL A 214 -6.13 17.24 -0.71
CA VAL A 214 -6.99 16.20 -1.29
C VAL A 214 -7.85 16.72 -2.44
N LYS A 215 -7.63 17.96 -2.91
CA LYS A 215 -8.37 18.53 -4.05
C LYS A 215 -8.25 17.69 -5.32
N ALA A 216 -7.08 17.08 -5.54
CA ALA A 216 -6.81 16.24 -6.71
C ALA A 216 -7.73 15.02 -6.83
N VAL A 217 -8.31 14.55 -5.72
CA VAL A 217 -9.20 13.38 -5.66
C VAL A 217 -10.66 13.76 -5.38
N GLU A 218 -11.03 15.04 -5.50
CA GLU A 218 -12.39 15.53 -5.24
C GLU A 218 -13.44 14.80 -6.08
N LYS A 219 -13.16 14.62 -7.37
CA LYS A 219 -14.08 13.93 -8.28
C LYS A 219 -14.32 12.49 -7.82
N ASP A 220 -13.25 11.76 -7.50
CA ASP A 220 -13.35 10.35 -7.07
C ASP A 220 -14.15 10.23 -5.76
N ILE A 221 -14.01 11.19 -4.84
CA ILE A 221 -14.80 11.27 -3.61
C ILE A 221 -16.28 11.50 -3.93
N LEU A 222 -16.60 12.42 -4.85
CA LEU A 222 -17.98 12.69 -5.24
C LEU A 222 -18.62 11.48 -5.92
N ASP A 223 -17.90 10.82 -6.82
CA ASP A 223 -18.35 9.60 -7.49
C ASP A 223 -18.59 8.47 -6.46
N TYR A 224 -17.68 8.31 -5.49
CA TYR A 224 -17.85 7.34 -4.41
C TYR A 224 -19.06 7.64 -3.52
N ARG A 225 -19.27 8.91 -3.14
CA ARG A 225 -20.47 9.33 -2.40
C ARG A 225 -21.75 9.10 -3.19
N GLY A 226 -21.74 9.40 -4.49
CA GLY A 226 -22.85 9.13 -5.41
C GLY A 226 -23.22 7.64 -5.40
N HIS A 227 -22.22 6.78 -5.56
CA HIS A 227 -22.38 5.32 -5.49
C HIS A 227 -23.01 4.86 -4.17
N LEU A 228 -22.51 5.34 -3.03
CA LEU A 228 -23.06 4.96 -1.72
C LEU A 228 -24.53 5.38 -1.57
N ARG A 229 -24.90 6.58 -2.02
CA ARG A 229 -26.29 7.06 -1.95
C ARG A 229 -27.21 6.26 -2.85
N SER A 230 -26.83 6.05 -4.12
CA SER A 230 -27.64 5.26 -5.06
C SER A 230 -27.87 3.83 -4.55
N LEU A 231 -26.81 3.18 -4.06
CA LEU A 231 -26.93 1.82 -3.51
C LEU A 231 -27.84 1.78 -2.27
N LEU A 232 -27.75 2.80 -1.41
CA LEU A 232 -28.57 2.89 -0.21
C LEU A 232 -30.06 3.10 -0.56
N ASP A 233 -30.36 3.99 -1.52
CA ASP A 233 -31.73 4.23 -1.98
C ASP A 233 -32.36 2.96 -2.57
N GLU A 234 -31.58 2.20 -3.37
CA GLU A 234 -31.99 0.91 -3.92
C GLU A 234 -32.26 -0.12 -2.82
N TRP A 235 -31.31 -0.30 -1.88
CA TRP A 235 -31.45 -1.26 -0.79
C TRP A 235 -32.62 -0.93 0.14
N GLU A 236 -32.85 0.34 0.45
CA GLU A 236 -34.01 0.76 1.23
C GLU A 236 -35.32 0.54 0.49
N LYS A 237 -35.35 0.78 -0.82
CA LYS A 237 -36.53 0.49 -1.64
C LYS A 237 -36.83 -1.01 -1.59
N ASP A 238 -35.85 -1.86 -1.86
CA ASP A 238 -36.01 -3.32 -1.85
C ASP A 238 -36.42 -3.82 -0.46
N ASN A 239 -35.83 -3.28 0.61
CA ASN A 239 -36.21 -3.65 1.96
C ASN A 239 -37.64 -3.20 2.32
N ARG A 240 -38.13 -2.07 1.78
CA ARG A 240 -39.51 -1.62 1.99
C ARG A 240 -40.53 -2.37 1.14
N THR A 241 -40.13 -2.99 0.04
CA THR A 241 -41.08 -3.64 -0.91
C THR A 241 -40.98 -5.16 -0.96
N VAL A 242 -39.84 -5.74 -0.59
CA VAL A 242 -39.55 -7.17 -0.73
C VAL A 242 -39.21 -7.82 0.61
N TYR A 243 -38.21 -7.31 1.33
CA TYR A 243 -37.63 -8.03 2.47
C TYR A 243 -38.29 -7.70 3.82
N PHE A 244 -38.69 -6.45 4.03
CA PHE A 244 -39.34 -5.94 5.25
C PHE A 244 -38.52 -6.15 6.55
N ASP A 245 -37.19 -6.24 6.46
CA ASP A 245 -36.34 -6.34 7.63
C ASP A 245 -36.35 -5.03 8.44
N SER A 246 -36.35 -5.15 9.76
CA SER A 246 -36.19 -4.00 10.66
C SER A 246 -34.79 -3.40 10.55
N VAL A 247 -34.69 -2.10 10.28
CA VAL A 247 -33.43 -1.35 10.21
C VAL A 247 -33.10 -0.82 11.62
N PRO A 248 -32.01 -1.28 12.26
CA PRO A 248 -31.65 -0.81 13.59
C PRO A 248 -31.16 0.64 13.56
N ASN A 249 -31.62 1.46 14.51
CA ASN A 249 -31.17 2.86 14.66
C ASN A 249 -29.68 2.99 14.97
N SER A 250 -29.08 1.97 15.57
CA SER A 250 -27.66 1.92 15.90
C SER A 250 -27.11 0.51 15.68
N VAL A 251 -26.01 0.41 14.93
CA VAL A 251 -25.26 -0.84 14.78
C VAL A 251 -24.37 -1.05 16.00
N LYS A 252 -24.53 -2.17 16.68
CA LYS A 252 -23.71 -2.56 17.82
C LYS A 252 -22.28 -2.84 17.40
N GLU A 253 -21.34 -2.71 18.33
CA GLU A 253 -19.91 -2.93 18.06
C GLU A 253 -19.60 -4.40 17.73
N GLU A 254 -20.31 -5.35 18.33
CA GLU A 254 -20.21 -6.79 18.05
C GLU A 254 -20.58 -7.15 16.60
N ASP A 255 -21.42 -6.33 15.97
CA ASP A 255 -21.86 -6.50 14.59
C ASP A 255 -20.89 -5.84 13.59
N LEU A 256 -19.80 -5.22 14.05
CA LEU A 256 -18.80 -4.54 13.22
C LEU A 256 -17.49 -5.33 13.14
N VAL A 257 -16.63 -4.94 12.19
CA VAL A 257 -15.27 -5.44 12.12
C VAL A 257 -14.46 -4.85 13.27
N THR A 258 -14.19 -5.66 14.30
CA THR A 258 -13.47 -5.21 15.50
C THR A 258 -11.96 -5.15 15.33
N LYS A 259 -11.40 -6.00 14.46
CA LYS A 259 -9.94 -6.11 14.27
C LYS A 259 -9.55 -6.17 12.80
N GLY A 260 -8.56 -5.35 12.44
CA GLY A 260 -7.93 -5.38 11.14
C GLY A 260 -7.07 -6.61 10.90
N VAL A 261 -6.80 -6.89 9.62
CA VAL A 261 -5.79 -7.87 9.22
C VAL A 261 -4.67 -7.12 8.51
N VAL A 262 -3.44 -7.37 8.93
CA VAL A 262 -2.22 -6.86 8.30
C VAL A 262 -1.49 -8.02 7.65
N ILE A 263 -1.39 -8.01 6.31
CA ILE A 263 -0.79 -9.13 5.55
C ILE A 263 0.68 -8.87 5.23
N LYS A 264 1.06 -7.59 5.12
CA LYS A 264 2.37 -7.22 4.59
C LYS A 264 3.44 -7.26 5.67
N LYS A 265 4.62 -7.72 5.26
CA LYS A 265 5.84 -7.75 6.06
C LYS A 265 6.89 -6.93 5.31
N PRO A 266 7.78 -6.23 6.03
CA PRO A 266 8.88 -5.52 5.40
C PRO A 266 9.76 -6.52 4.65
N GLU A 267 10.27 -6.10 3.50
CA GLU A 267 11.29 -6.87 2.79
C GLU A 267 12.62 -6.72 3.52
N ALA A 268 13.41 -7.79 3.63
CA ALA A 268 14.70 -7.70 4.30
C ALA A 268 15.62 -6.78 3.50
N PHE A 269 16.07 -5.69 4.11
CA PHE A 269 17.05 -4.80 3.52
C PHE A 269 18.45 -5.33 3.83
N VAL A 270 19.21 -5.64 2.79
CA VAL A 270 20.55 -6.20 2.93
C VAL A 270 21.56 -5.12 2.54
N LEU A 271 22.38 -4.70 3.50
CA LEU A 271 23.55 -3.88 3.21
C LEU A 271 24.56 -4.74 2.45
N GLU A 272 24.98 -4.28 1.27
CA GLU A 272 26.06 -4.92 0.54
C GLU A 272 27.31 -4.92 1.42
N SER A 273 27.80 -6.11 1.76
CA SER A 273 29.06 -6.22 2.49
C SER A 273 30.16 -5.68 1.59
N PRO A 274 30.91 -4.64 2.01
CA PRO A 274 31.97 -4.12 1.19
C PRO A 274 32.98 -5.23 0.93
N GLU A 275 33.21 -5.58 -0.33
CA GLU A 275 34.29 -6.48 -0.69
C GLU A 275 35.59 -5.85 -0.13
N PRO A 276 36.36 -6.57 0.70
CA PRO A 276 37.51 -5.99 1.37
C PRO A 276 38.47 -5.47 0.30
N VAL A 277 38.57 -4.13 0.24
CA VAL A 277 39.51 -3.48 -0.68
C VAL A 277 40.89 -3.97 -0.29
N GLN A 278 41.53 -4.73 -1.18
CA GLN A 278 42.90 -5.20 -0.96
C GLN A 278 43.83 -3.98 -0.94
N LEU A 279 44.09 -3.45 0.25
CA LEU A 279 45.08 -2.41 0.53
C LEU A 279 46.46 -3.07 0.59
N GLY A 280 46.91 -3.59 -0.55
CA GLY A 280 48.26 -4.08 -0.75
C GLY A 280 48.70 -3.75 -2.17
N PRO A 281 50.01 -3.60 -2.43
CA PRO A 281 50.49 -3.64 -3.81
C PRO A 281 49.91 -4.94 -4.39
N LYS A 282 49.15 -4.85 -5.49
CA LYS A 282 48.76 -6.03 -6.27
C LYS A 282 50.05 -6.82 -6.39
N ALA A 283 50.17 -7.91 -5.62
CA ALA A 283 51.33 -8.77 -5.70
C ALA A 283 51.40 -9.06 -7.19
N ARG A 284 52.47 -8.56 -7.82
CA ARG A 284 52.65 -8.56 -9.26
C ARG A 284 52.57 -10.03 -9.60
N ALA A 285 51.36 -10.47 -9.97
CA ALA A 285 51.07 -11.85 -10.23
C ALA A 285 52.12 -12.21 -11.25
N GLU A 286 52.99 -13.12 -10.85
CA GLU A 286 54.13 -13.55 -11.62
C GLU A 286 53.65 -13.63 -13.06
N MET A 287 54.38 -12.97 -13.96
CA MET A 287 54.26 -13.18 -15.40
C MET A 287 54.45 -14.67 -15.62
N ARG A 288 53.38 -15.45 -15.47
CA ARG A 288 53.29 -16.80 -15.97
C ARG A 288 53.43 -16.62 -17.45
N ALA A 289 54.53 -17.15 -17.97
CA ALA A 289 54.85 -17.14 -19.39
C ALA A 289 53.59 -17.46 -20.20
N PRO A 290 53.34 -16.72 -21.29
CA PRO A 290 52.18 -17.00 -22.13
C PRO A 290 52.23 -18.48 -22.55
N PRO A 291 51.12 -19.23 -22.45
CA PRO A 291 51.05 -20.55 -23.03
C PRO A 291 51.37 -20.47 -24.54
N PRO A 292 52.00 -21.51 -25.12
CA PRO A 292 52.38 -21.51 -26.53
C PRO A 292 51.18 -21.17 -27.40
N GLN A 293 51.35 -20.15 -28.25
CA GLN A 293 50.33 -19.69 -29.18
C GLN A 293 49.99 -20.81 -30.17
N VAL A 294 48.82 -21.43 -30.00
CA VAL A 294 48.17 -22.19 -31.06
C VAL A 294 47.41 -21.18 -31.91
N LEU A 295 47.86 -20.99 -33.15
CA LEU A 295 47.26 -20.10 -34.14
C LEU A 295 45.79 -20.49 -34.39
N PRO A 296 44.82 -19.56 -34.20
CA PRO A 296 43.46 -19.75 -34.68
C PRO A 296 43.39 -19.49 -36.19
N ARG A 297 42.72 -20.38 -36.92
CA ARG A 297 42.28 -20.14 -38.29
C ARG A 297 41.41 -18.88 -38.33
N PHE A 298 41.77 -17.97 -39.23
CA PHE A 298 40.98 -16.81 -39.63
C PHE A 298 39.57 -17.24 -40.02
N ASN A 299 38.55 -16.70 -39.34
CA ASN A 299 37.22 -16.56 -39.90
C ASN A 299 36.80 -15.11 -39.75
N SER A 300 36.65 -14.44 -40.89
CA SER A 300 36.31 -13.03 -41.05
C SER A 300 34.85 -12.79 -40.72
N GLY A 301 34.58 -12.13 -39.60
CA GLY A 301 33.28 -11.59 -39.23
C GLY A 301 33.45 -10.25 -38.52
N SER A 302 32.92 -9.19 -39.12
CA SER A 302 32.99 -7.78 -38.74
C SER A 302 32.47 -7.46 -37.33
N GLY A 303 33.21 -6.63 -36.58
CA GLY A 303 32.77 -6.06 -35.30
C GLY A 303 33.29 -4.64 -35.07
N LEU A 304 32.36 -3.73 -34.79
CA LEU A 304 32.52 -2.36 -34.25
C LEU A 304 32.85 -2.40 -32.73
N PRO A 305 33.36 -1.31 -32.12
CA PRO A 305 33.82 -1.29 -30.72
C PRO A 305 32.68 -1.04 -29.71
N PRO A 306 32.76 -1.56 -28.45
CA PRO A 306 31.77 -1.30 -27.41
C PRO A 306 32.22 -0.24 -26.39
N GLY A 307 31.27 0.61 -25.98
CA GLY A 307 31.38 1.49 -24.82
C GLY A 307 29.97 1.83 -24.31
N PHE A 308 29.82 1.82 -22.98
CA PHE A 308 28.60 1.93 -22.15
C PHE A 308 27.91 0.61 -21.79
N ILE A 309 28.17 0.17 -20.55
CA ILE A 309 27.44 -0.90 -19.86
C ILE A 309 26.29 -0.24 -19.09
N THR A 310 25.07 -0.39 -19.60
CA THR A 310 23.84 -0.34 -18.81
C THR A 310 23.57 -1.72 -18.22
N PRO A 311 23.13 -1.86 -16.95
CA PRO A 311 22.73 -3.15 -16.42
C PRO A 311 21.51 -3.68 -17.20
N ALA A 312 21.62 -4.92 -17.69
CA ALA A 312 20.58 -5.57 -18.46
C ALA A 312 19.34 -5.87 -17.61
N PRO A 313 18.12 -5.77 -18.18
CA PRO A 313 16.93 -6.25 -17.52
C PRO A 313 17.02 -7.77 -17.35
N VAL A 314 16.69 -8.24 -16.13
CA VAL A 314 16.53 -9.66 -15.85
C VAL A 314 15.46 -10.23 -16.78
N ALA A 315 15.89 -11.06 -17.74
CA ALA A 315 14.99 -11.79 -18.61
C ALA A 315 14.19 -12.79 -17.77
N LEU A 316 12.88 -12.58 -17.70
CA LEU A 316 11.95 -13.59 -17.21
C LEU A 316 12.04 -14.83 -18.13
N PRO A 317 11.94 -16.05 -17.58
CA PRO A 317 11.90 -17.26 -18.39
C PRO A 317 10.67 -17.26 -19.32
N PRO A 318 10.74 -17.90 -20.49
CA PRO A 318 9.61 -18.03 -21.40
C PRO A 318 8.47 -18.83 -20.74
N GLU A 319 7.27 -18.25 -20.68
CA GLU A 319 6.03 -18.85 -20.18
C GLU A 319 5.39 -19.83 -21.19
N ASP A 320 6.18 -20.68 -21.84
CA ASP A 320 5.67 -21.70 -22.76
C ASP A 320 5.99 -23.09 -22.21
N ASP A 321 5.08 -23.61 -21.36
CA ASP A 321 4.77 -25.05 -21.18
C ASP A 321 3.84 -25.35 -19.97
N LEU A 322 3.02 -24.39 -19.55
CA LEU A 322 1.89 -24.72 -18.67
C LEU A 322 0.69 -25.13 -19.54
N PRO A 323 0.10 -26.32 -19.32
CA PRO A 323 -1.12 -26.70 -20.01
C PRO A 323 -2.19 -25.64 -19.73
N PRO A 324 -2.99 -25.25 -20.74
CA PRO A 324 -4.03 -24.25 -20.55
C PRO A 324 -4.90 -24.67 -19.37
N PRO A 325 -5.22 -23.75 -18.45
CA PRO A 325 -6.11 -24.05 -17.35
C PRO A 325 -7.40 -24.63 -17.95
N VAL A 326 -7.75 -25.83 -17.51
CA VAL A 326 -9.06 -26.43 -17.79
C VAL A 326 -10.08 -25.55 -17.07
N TYR A 327 -10.55 -24.52 -17.77
CA TYR A 327 -11.72 -23.77 -17.33
C TYR A 327 -12.88 -24.76 -17.34
N ALA A 328 -13.31 -25.19 -16.15
CA ALA A 328 -14.65 -25.70 -16.00
C ALA A 328 -15.58 -24.67 -16.65
N PRO A 329 -16.53 -25.08 -17.52
CA PRO A 329 -17.45 -24.15 -18.15
C PRO A 329 -18.08 -23.32 -17.03
N GLN A 330 -17.76 -22.03 -17.00
CA GLN A 330 -18.46 -21.09 -16.16
C GLN A 330 -19.91 -21.23 -16.57
N GLN A 331 -20.73 -21.82 -15.70
CA GLN A 331 -22.15 -21.63 -15.78
C GLN A 331 -22.32 -20.11 -15.74
N LEU A 332 -22.60 -19.52 -16.90
CA LEU A 332 -23.02 -18.13 -17.03
C LEU A 332 -24.15 -17.99 -16.02
N GLN A 333 -23.84 -17.41 -14.85
CA GLN A 333 -24.84 -17.02 -13.90
C GLN A 333 -25.74 -16.07 -14.66
N ARG A 334 -26.99 -16.51 -14.89
CA ARG A 334 -28.01 -15.70 -15.53
C ARG A 334 -28.00 -14.36 -14.82
N THR A 335 -27.74 -13.30 -15.57
CA THR A 335 -27.78 -11.97 -14.99
C THR A 335 -29.23 -11.65 -14.64
N ASP A 336 -29.47 -10.84 -13.61
CA ASP A 336 -30.85 -10.46 -13.23
C ASP A 336 -31.61 -9.78 -14.39
N SER A 337 -30.87 -9.23 -15.37
CA SER A 337 -31.41 -8.71 -16.63
C SER A 337 -32.04 -9.80 -17.52
N ASP A 338 -31.47 -11.01 -17.53
CA ASP A 338 -31.99 -12.15 -18.29
C ASP A 338 -33.27 -12.70 -17.66
N LEU A 339 -33.33 -12.71 -16.32
CA LEU A 339 -34.53 -13.13 -15.58
C LEU A 339 -35.69 -12.13 -15.77
N ALA A 340 -35.39 -10.83 -15.76
CA ALA A 340 -36.38 -9.79 -15.99
C ALA A 340 -36.97 -9.84 -17.41
N ARG A 341 -36.14 -10.10 -18.44
CA ARG A 341 -36.63 -10.28 -19.82
C ARG A 341 -37.49 -11.53 -19.98
N GLU A 342 -37.13 -12.63 -19.31
CA GLU A 342 -37.92 -13.86 -19.37
C GLU A 342 -39.28 -13.69 -18.67
N MET A 343 -39.31 -12.98 -17.53
CA MET A 343 -40.55 -12.65 -16.82
C MET A 343 -41.45 -11.74 -17.67
N GLN A 344 -40.89 -10.70 -18.30
CA GLN A 344 -41.63 -9.81 -19.19
C GLN A 344 -42.22 -10.57 -20.39
N ALA A 345 -41.43 -11.44 -21.03
CA ALA A 345 -41.91 -12.26 -22.15
C ALA A 345 -43.04 -13.22 -21.75
N LYS A 346 -43.03 -13.75 -20.53
CA LYS A 346 -44.14 -14.60 -20.01
C LYS A 346 -45.42 -13.79 -19.78
N PHE A 347 -45.31 -12.56 -19.30
CA PHE A 347 -46.47 -11.67 -19.15
C PHE A 347 -47.08 -11.29 -20.50
N ASP A 348 -46.24 -10.97 -21.50
CA ASP A 348 -46.71 -10.57 -22.83
C ASP A 348 -47.41 -11.73 -23.56
N MET A 349 -47.04 -12.99 -23.28
CA MET A 349 -47.66 -14.18 -23.87
C MET A 349 -49.02 -14.58 -23.28
N HIS A 350 -49.39 -14.10 -22.09
CA HIS A 350 -50.68 -14.43 -21.45
C HIS A 350 -51.72 -13.31 -21.58
N GLY A 351 -51.37 -12.22 -22.29
CA GLY A 351 -52.24 -11.07 -22.54
C GLY A 351 -52.93 -11.04 -23.92
N GLN A 352 -52.87 -12.13 -24.70
CA GLN A 352 -53.59 -12.29 -25.98
C GLN A 352 -54.71 -13.31 -25.90
#